data_AF-A0A7Y2XG19-F1
#
_entry.id   AF-A0A7Y2XG19-F1
#
_cell.length_a   1.000
_cell.length_b   1.000
_cell.length_c   1.000
_cell.angle_alpha   90.00
_cell.angle_beta   90.00
_cell.angle_gamma   90.00
#
_symmetry.space_group_name_H-M   'P 1'
#
loop_
_entity.id
_entity.type
_entity.pdbx_description
1 polymer ?
#
loop_
_entity_poly.entity_id
_entity_poly.type
_entity_poly.pdbx_seq_one_letter_code
_entity_poly.pdbx_strand_id
1 'polypeptide(L)'
;MRDKERYETLDPEDWSDMRRLAHRMVDDVLDYLEGAADRPAWQPVPDPAAKELEAPAPRDPSSPESVYDEYLETIQPYTMHTAHPRFWAWYMGSGTVMGALGDFLASSLNPNLGGGNHAAPLVEKQVVGWICRMMGYPE
;
A
#
# COMPACT_ATOMS: atom_id res chain seq x y z
N MET A 1 -7.89 21.72 -35.35
CA MET A 1 -7.72 20.76 -34.23
C MET A 1 -8.77 21.12 -33.22
N ARG A 2 -9.77 20.25 -33.00
CA ARG A 2 -10.82 20.51 -32.01
C ARG A 2 -10.16 20.64 -30.64
N ASP A 3 -10.49 21.69 -29.89
CA ASP A 3 -10.25 21.75 -28.46
C ASP A 3 -10.68 20.42 -27.87
N LYS A 4 -9.72 19.68 -27.30
CA LYS A 4 -10.04 18.46 -26.57
C LYS A 4 -10.67 18.93 -25.29
N GLU A 5 -11.99 18.82 -25.19
CA GLU A 5 -12.68 18.83 -23.90
C GLU A 5 -11.90 17.88 -22.97
N ARG A 6 -11.28 18.45 -21.93
CA ARG A 6 -10.65 17.66 -20.88
C ARG A 6 -11.80 16.98 -20.15
N TYR A 7 -11.85 15.65 -20.23
CA TYR A 7 -12.74 14.88 -19.38
C TYR A 7 -12.42 15.19 -17.92
N GLU A 8 -13.45 15.25 -17.07
CA GLU A 8 -13.24 15.19 -15.63
C GLU A 8 -12.65 13.82 -15.30
N THR A 9 -11.51 13.83 -14.61
CA THR A 9 -10.78 12.62 -14.20
C THR A 9 -10.37 12.76 -12.74
N LEU A 10 -9.98 11.63 -12.13
CA LEU A 10 -9.35 11.61 -10.81
C LEU A 10 -7.82 11.66 -10.92
N ASP A 11 -7.28 11.99 -12.09
CA ASP A 11 -5.84 12.06 -12.31
C ASP A 11 -5.26 13.27 -11.57
N PRO A 12 -3.98 13.21 -11.15
CA PRO A 12 -3.29 14.36 -10.57
C PRO A 12 -3.30 15.55 -11.52
N GLU A 13 -3.53 16.75 -10.99
CA GLU A 13 -3.39 17.99 -11.74
C GLU A 13 -1.92 18.23 -12.15
N ASP A 14 -0.98 17.88 -11.27
CA ASP A 14 0.46 17.91 -11.50
C ASP A 14 1.13 16.53 -11.28
N TRP A 15 1.53 15.91 -12.38
CA TRP A 15 2.23 14.62 -12.38
C TRP A 15 3.66 14.68 -11.84
N SER A 16 4.33 15.83 -11.92
CA SER A 16 5.68 16.02 -11.38
C SER A 16 5.65 16.04 -9.86
N ASP A 17 4.63 16.68 -9.29
CA ASP A 17 4.43 16.77 -7.85
C ASP A 17 4.02 15.41 -7.29
N MET A 18 3.03 14.75 -7.92
CA MET A 18 2.64 13.39 -7.57
C MET A 18 3.81 12.40 -7.67
N ARG A 19 4.68 12.54 -8.68
CA ARG A 19 5.89 11.70 -8.80
C ARG A 19 6.86 11.93 -7.64
N ARG A 20 7.09 13.19 -7.24
CA ARG A 20 7.96 13.49 -6.09
C ARG A 20 7.40 12.92 -4.80
N LEU A 21 6.09 13.05 -4.59
CA LEU A 21 5.42 12.46 -3.44
C LEU A 21 5.53 10.92 -3.45
N ALA A 22 5.30 10.28 -4.60
CA ALA A 22 5.42 8.82 -4.72
C ALA A 22 6.86 8.33 -4.41
N HIS A 23 7.89 9.06 -4.84
CA HIS A 23 9.27 8.73 -4.48
C HIS A 23 9.50 8.86 -2.97
N ARG A 24 9.04 9.95 -2.35
CA ARG A 24 9.10 10.12 -0.89
C ARG A 24 8.41 8.97 -0.17
N MET A 25 7.21 8.58 -0.62
CA MET A 25 6.46 7.46 -0.01
C MET A 25 7.24 6.15 -0.07
N VAL A 26 7.91 5.87 -1.18
CA VAL A 26 8.74 4.66 -1.33
C VAL A 26 9.95 4.72 -0.39
N ASP A 27 10.66 5.85 -0.36
CA ASP A 27 11.83 6.04 0.50
C ASP A 27 11.43 5.89 1.99
N ASP A 28 10.38 6.59 2.43
CA ASP A 28 9.87 6.55 3.80
C ASP A 28 9.41 5.13 4.20
N VAL A 29 8.81 4.35 3.29
CA VAL A 29 8.44 2.94 3.55
C VAL A 29 9.66 2.04 3.68
N LEU A 30 10.68 2.24 2.84
CA LEU A 30 11.92 1.45 2.91
C LEU A 30 12.68 1.76 4.21
N ASP A 31 12.80 3.03 4.59
CA ASP A 31 13.39 3.47 5.86
C ASP A 31 12.58 2.96 7.06
N TYR A 32 11.25 2.91 6.94
CA TYR A 32 10.39 2.30 7.95
C TYR A 32 10.69 0.80 8.14
N LEU A 33 10.81 0.04 7.06
CA LEU A 33 11.07 -1.40 7.13
C LEU A 33 12.50 -1.72 7.55
N GLU A 34 13.50 -0.96 7.07
CA GLU A 34 14.91 -1.14 7.44
C GLU A 34 15.13 -0.86 8.94
N GLY A 35 14.57 0.24 9.45
CA GLY A 35 14.65 0.62 10.87
C GLY A 35 13.66 -0.10 11.78
N ALA A 36 13.01 -1.18 11.33
CA ALA A 36 11.92 -1.82 12.08
C ALA A 36 12.34 -2.25 13.50
N ALA A 37 13.59 -2.66 13.69
CA ALA A 37 14.13 -3.10 14.99
C ALA A 37 14.37 -1.95 16.00
N ASP A 38 14.46 -0.70 15.52
CA ASP A 38 14.78 0.47 16.34
C ASP A 38 13.54 1.08 17.02
N ARG A 39 12.36 0.62 16.64
CA ARG A 39 11.06 1.10 17.15
C ARG A 39 10.48 0.10 18.15
N PRO A 40 9.49 0.50 18.98
CA PRO A 40 8.74 -0.44 19.79
C PRO A 40 8.12 -1.55 18.93
N ALA A 41 8.11 -2.78 19.44
CA ALA A 41 7.50 -3.91 18.74
C ALA A 41 5.98 -3.76 18.56
N TRP A 42 5.36 -2.93 19.40
CA TRP A 42 3.96 -2.52 19.33
C TRP A 42 3.77 -1.31 20.24
N GLN A 43 2.86 -0.42 19.86
CA GLN A 43 2.38 0.66 20.71
C GLN A 43 0.87 0.88 20.49
N PRO A 44 0.08 1.16 21.54
CA PRO A 44 -1.34 1.41 21.39
C PRO A 44 -1.59 2.74 20.67
N VAL A 45 -2.71 2.83 19.96
CA VAL A 45 -3.22 4.09 19.39
C VAL A 45 -3.64 5.01 20.56
N PRO A 46 -3.09 6.22 20.71
CA PRO A 46 -3.55 7.18 21.72
C PRO A 46 -4.96 7.70 21.41
N ASP A 47 -5.75 8.03 22.45
CA ASP A 47 -7.11 8.56 22.28
C ASP A 47 -7.21 9.76 21.30
N PRO A 48 -6.27 10.73 21.27
CA PRO A 48 -6.32 11.81 20.28
C PRO A 48 -6.22 11.30 18.83
N ALA A 49 -5.26 10.42 18.55
CA ALA A 49 -5.08 9.85 17.21
C ALA A 49 -6.27 8.97 16.79
N ALA A 50 -6.86 8.22 17.74
CA ALA A 50 -8.06 7.44 17.48
C ALA A 50 -9.26 8.32 17.11
N LYS A 51 -9.43 9.47 17.77
CA LYS A 51 -10.51 10.43 17.49
C LYS A 51 -10.37 11.12 16.13
N GLU A 52 -9.15 11.32 15.64
CA GLU A 52 -8.92 11.88 14.30
C GLU A 52 -9.53 10.98 13.21
N LEU A 53 -9.52 9.67 13.42
CA LEU A 53 -10.14 8.68 12.53
C LEU A 53 -11.67 8.58 12.65
N GLU A 54 -12.31 9.40 13.50
CA GLU A 54 -13.76 9.53 13.61
C GLU A 54 -14.30 10.75 12.84
N ALA A 55 -13.46 11.45 12.08
CA ALA A 55 -13.84 12.63 11.31
C ALA A 55 -14.87 12.32 10.18
N PRO A 56 -15.78 13.25 9.85
CA PRO A 56 -16.68 13.10 8.71
C PRO A 56 -15.90 13.14 7.38
N ALA A 57 -16.48 12.56 6.33
CA ALA A 57 -15.90 12.64 5.00
C ALA A 57 -15.68 14.12 4.55
N PRO A 58 -14.50 14.47 4.02
CA PRO A 58 -14.22 15.82 3.58
C PRO A 58 -15.14 16.21 2.40
N ARG A 59 -15.57 17.48 2.39
CA ARG A 59 -16.39 18.04 1.29
C ARG A 59 -15.58 18.79 0.25
N ASP A 60 -14.39 19.23 0.64
CA ASP A 60 -13.44 19.96 -0.18
C ASP A 60 -12.19 19.11 -0.40
N PRO A 61 -11.48 19.28 -1.51
CA PRO A 61 -10.25 18.54 -1.78
C PRO A 61 -9.13 18.89 -0.80
N SER A 62 -8.30 17.90 -0.48
CA SER A 62 -7.04 18.05 0.26
C SER A 62 -5.85 17.77 -0.66
N SER A 63 -4.68 18.35 -0.36
CA SER A 63 -3.50 18.03 -1.14
C SER A 63 -3.01 16.60 -0.83
N PRO A 64 -2.53 15.83 -1.83
CA PRO A 64 -1.97 14.50 -1.60
C PRO A 64 -0.86 14.48 -0.54
N GLU A 65 -0.02 15.52 -0.50
CA GLU A 65 1.05 15.67 0.49
C GLU A 65 0.49 15.79 1.91
N SER A 66 -0.56 16.60 2.11
CA SER A 66 -1.17 16.77 3.43
C SER A 66 -1.80 15.47 3.95
N VAL A 67 -2.43 14.70 3.07
CA VAL A 67 -2.99 13.39 3.39
C VAL A 67 -1.89 12.39 3.74
N TYR A 68 -0.75 12.46 3.04
CA TYR A 68 0.39 11.60 3.34
C TYR A 68 1.06 11.96 4.67
N ASP A 69 1.22 13.25 4.96
CA ASP A 69 1.75 13.71 6.25
C ASP A 69 0.82 13.28 7.41
N GLU A 70 -0.49 13.35 7.22
CA GLU A 70 -1.47 12.82 8.19
C GLU A 70 -1.31 11.30 8.39
N TYR A 71 -1.08 10.53 7.31
CA TYR A 71 -0.78 9.10 7.41
C TYR A 71 0.47 8.81 8.26
N LEU A 72 1.54 9.60 8.08
CA LEU A 72 2.78 9.44 8.84
C LEU A 72 2.59 9.72 10.33
N GLU A 73 1.69 10.63 10.69
CA GLU A 73 1.43 11.03 12.09
C GLU A 73 0.42 10.12 12.79
N THR A 74 -0.65 9.72 12.09
CA THR A 74 -1.85 9.13 12.71
C THR A 74 -2.02 7.64 12.45
N ILE A 75 -1.37 7.10 11.40
CA ILE A 75 -1.54 5.71 10.97
C ILE A 75 -0.23 4.92 11.11
N GLN A 76 0.83 5.35 10.43
CA GLN A 76 2.10 4.60 10.37
C GLN A 76 2.69 4.22 11.74
N PRO A 77 2.63 5.08 12.79
CA PRO A 77 3.23 4.74 14.07
C PRO A 77 2.48 3.63 14.82
N TYR A 78 1.19 3.42 14.53
CA TYR A 78 0.32 2.61 15.37
C TYR A 78 -0.15 1.32 14.68
N THR A 79 0.75 0.65 13.96
CA THR A 79 0.43 -0.65 13.35
C THR A 79 0.63 -1.81 14.32
N MET A 80 0.30 -3.03 13.90
CA MET A 80 0.67 -4.23 14.66
C MET A 80 2.16 -4.57 14.55
N HIS A 81 2.93 -3.90 13.67
CA HIS A 81 4.39 -4.07 13.54
C HIS A 81 4.85 -5.54 13.40
N THR A 82 4.13 -6.34 12.61
CA THR A 82 4.40 -7.79 12.45
C THR A 82 5.78 -8.10 11.87
N ALA A 83 6.42 -7.14 11.19
CA ALA A 83 7.77 -7.24 10.66
C ALA A 83 8.88 -7.01 11.71
N HIS A 84 8.54 -6.57 12.92
CA HIS A 84 9.52 -6.31 13.97
C HIS A 84 10.15 -7.64 14.48
N PRO A 85 11.48 -7.75 14.66
CA PRO A 85 12.15 -9.03 14.98
C PRO A 85 11.77 -9.66 16.34
N ARG A 86 11.28 -8.86 17.28
CA ARG A 86 10.71 -9.29 18.57
C ARG A 86 9.19 -9.44 18.59
N PHE A 87 8.54 -9.40 17.43
CA PHE A 87 7.10 -9.63 17.35
C PHE A 87 6.80 -11.13 17.38
N TRP A 88 6.33 -11.62 18.52
CA TRP A 88 6.04 -13.06 18.75
C TRP A 88 4.57 -13.32 19.10
N ALA A 89 3.67 -12.39 18.76
CA ALA A 89 2.25 -12.50 19.04
C ALA A 89 1.51 -13.24 17.91
N TRP A 90 0.66 -14.20 18.30
CA TRP A 90 -0.23 -14.99 17.43
C TRP A 90 0.45 -15.56 16.16
N TYR A 91 -0.35 -15.92 15.16
CA TYR A 91 0.07 -16.42 13.86
C TYR A 91 -0.14 -15.35 12.79
N MET A 92 0.45 -14.16 12.97
CA MET A 92 0.40 -13.12 11.96
C MET A 92 1.63 -13.22 11.06
N GLY A 93 1.40 -13.44 9.78
CA GLY A 93 2.47 -13.42 8.79
C GLY A 93 3.14 -12.04 8.73
N SER A 94 4.45 -12.03 8.56
CA SER A 94 5.16 -10.85 8.09
C SER A 94 5.18 -10.87 6.56
N GLY A 95 4.83 -9.74 5.95
CA GLY A 95 5.08 -9.54 4.52
C GLY A 95 6.58 -9.48 4.21
N THR A 96 6.90 -9.28 2.93
CA THR A 96 8.28 -9.01 2.47
C THR A 96 8.31 -7.68 1.72
N VAL A 97 9.47 -7.03 1.66
CA VAL A 97 9.67 -5.79 0.87
C VAL A 97 9.28 -6.01 -0.59
N MET A 98 9.69 -7.14 -1.18
CA MET A 98 9.32 -7.50 -2.56
C MET A 98 7.83 -7.73 -2.74
N GLY A 99 7.15 -8.29 -1.73
CA GLY A 99 5.70 -8.45 -1.73
C GLY A 99 4.99 -7.09 -1.78
N ALA A 100 5.38 -6.16 -0.92
CA ALA A 100 4.81 -4.80 -0.90
C ALA A 100 5.02 -4.05 -2.23
N LEU A 101 6.21 -4.15 -2.83
CA LEU A 101 6.47 -3.58 -4.15
C LEU A 101 5.66 -4.29 -5.26
N GLY A 102 5.45 -5.59 -5.14
CA GLY A 102 4.57 -6.36 -6.03
C GLY A 102 3.13 -5.87 -5.95
N ASP A 103 2.62 -5.62 -4.75
CA ASP A 103 1.28 -5.07 -4.52
C ASP A 103 1.16 -3.65 -5.09
N PHE A 104 2.18 -2.80 -4.92
CA PHE A 104 2.21 -1.47 -5.55
C PHE A 104 2.06 -1.55 -7.08
N LEU A 105 2.79 -2.47 -7.73
CA LEU A 105 2.69 -2.67 -9.18
C LEU A 105 1.33 -3.24 -9.58
N ALA A 106 0.79 -4.20 -8.83
CA ALA A 106 -0.53 -4.78 -9.07
C ALA A 106 -1.63 -3.71 -8.96
N SER A 107 -1.59 -2.89 -7.90
CA SER A 107 -2.51 -1.76 -7.70
C SER A 107 -2.38 -0.70 -8.79
N SER A 108 -1.16 -0.44 -9.30
CA SER A 108 -0.93 0.51 -10.39
C SER A 108 -1.55 0.03 -11.72
N LEU A 109 -1.56 -1.28 -11.98
CA LEU A 109 -2.19 -1.88 -13.16
C LEU A 109 -3.71 -2.00 -13.00
N ASN A 110 -4.21 -2.03 -11.77
CA ASN A 110 -5.62 -2.14 -11.40
C ASN A 110 -6.41 -3.17 -12.24
N PRO A 111 -5.96 -4.44 -12.31
CA PRO A 111 -6.59 -5.43 -13.19
C PRO A 111 -7.96 -5.84 -12.67
N ASN A 112 -9.00 -5.71 -13.49
CA ASN A 112 -10.28 -6.37 -13.25
C ASN A 112 -10.21 -7.85 -13.67
N LEU A 113 -10.36 -8.76 -12.73
CA LEU A 113 -10.28 -10.22 -12.99
C LEU A 113 -11.61 -10.86 -13.39
N GLY A 114 -12.66 -10.06 -13.64
CA GLY A 114 -13.99 -10.54 -14.02
C GLY A 114 -14.12 -10.95 -15.49
N GLY A 115 -13.17 -10.61 -16.34
CA GLY A 115 -13.17 -11.00 -17.76
C GLY A 115 -12.02 -10.40 -18.57
N GLY A 116 -12.01 -10.71 -19.87
CA GLY A 116 -10.98 -10.27 -20.82
C GLY A 116 -9.76 -11.19 -20.89
N ASN A 117 -8.97 -11.03 -21.96
CA ASN A 117 -7.70 -11.74 -22.14
C ASN A 117 -6.55 -10.80 -21.76
N HIS A 118 -5.99 -10.96 -20.57
CA HIS A 118 -4.88 -10.16 -20.06
C HIS A 118 -3.97 -10.97 -19.12
N ALA A 119 -2.81 -10.42 -18.78
CA ALA A 119 -1.73 -11.16 -18.15
C ALA A 119 -1.97 -11.51 -16.67
N ALA A 120 -2.76 -10.71 -15.93
CA ALA A 120 -2.96 -10.91 -14.49
C ALA A 120 -3.46 -12.32 -14.10
N PRO A 121 -4.55 -12.87 -14.69
CA PRO A 121 -5.00 -14.23 -14.36
C PRO A 121 -4.03 -15.31 -14.83
N LEU A 122 -3.21 -15.05 -15.85
CA LEU A 122 -2.16 -15.98 -16.29
C LEU A 122 -1.02 -16.05 -15.27
N VAL A 123 -0.62 -14.90 -14.71
CA VAL A 123 0.38 -14.83 -13.63
C VAL A 123 -0.15 -15.52 -12.38
N GLU A 124 -1.39 -15.27 -11.98
CA GLU A 124 -2.02 -15.95 -10.84
C GLU A 124 -2.01 -17.47 -11.03
N LYS A 125 -2.51 -17.96 -12.17
CA LYS A 125 -2.50 -19.39 -12.51
C LYS A 125 -1.09 -19.98 -12.45
N GLN A 126 -0.09 -19.25 -12.94
CA GLN A 126 1.30 -19.70 -12.93
C GLN A 126 1.85 -19.83 -11.51
N VAL A 127 1.63 -18.84 -10.65
CA VAL A 127 2.13 -18.81 -9.27
C VAL A 127 1.42 -19.85 -8.41
N VAL A 128 0.10 -19.98 -8.53
CA VAL A 128 -0.67 -21.05 -7.86
C VAL A 128 -0.16 -22.41 -8.30
N GLY A 129 0.08 -22.60 -9.60
CA GLY A 129 0.68 -23.83 -10.13
C GLY A 129 2.05 -24.14 -9.54
N TRP A 130 2.89 -23.13 -9.31
CA TRP A 130 4.17 -23.31 -8.60
C TRP A 130 3.96 -23.78 -7.15
N ILE A 131 3.04 -23.14 -6.42
CA ILE A 131 2.75 -23.49 -5.03
C ILE A 131 2.22 -24.92 -4.92
N CYS A 132 1.27 -25.32 -5.78
CA CYS A 132 0.76 -26.69 -5.82
C CYS A 132 1.89 -27.72 -6.02
N ARG A 133 2.81 -27.45 -6.96
CA ARG A 133 3.97 -28.33 -7.18
C ARG A 133 4.93 -28.36 -5.99
N MET A 134 5.22 -27.22 -5.36
CA MET A 134 6.06 -27.16 -4.16
C MET A 134 5.46 -27.96 -3.00
N MET A 135 4.13 -28.02 -2.92
CA MET A 135 3.38 -28.78 -1.91
C MET A 135 3.17 -30.26 -2.28
N GLY A 136 3.63 -30.72 -3.45
CA GLY A 136 3.50 -32.11 -3.88
C GLY A 136 2.09 -32.51 -4.34
N TYR A 137 1.27 -31.55 -4.78
CA TYR A 137 -0.03 -31.86 -5.36
C TYR A 137 0.14 -32.55 -6.72
N PRO A 138 -0.81 -33.44 -7.12
CA PRO A 138 -0.82 -34.01 -8.45
C PRO A 138 -1.01 -32.93 -9.53
N GLU A 139 -0.59 -33.26 -10.76
CA GLU A 139 -0.83 -32.44 -11.94
C GLU A 139 -2.30 -32.42 -12.37
#